data_AF-A0A5C7A4V1-F1
#
_entry.id   AF-A0A5C7A4V1-F1
#
_cell.length_a   1.000
_cell.length_b   1.000
_cell.length_c   1.000
_cell.angle_alpha   90.00
_cell.angle_beta   90.00
_cell.angle_gamma   90.00
#
_symmetry.space_group_name_H-M   'P 1'
#
loop_
_entity.id
_entity.type
_entity.pdbx_description
1 polymer ?
#
loop_
_entity_poly.entity_id
_entity_poly.type
_entity_poly.pdbx_seq_one_letter_code
_entity_poly.pdbx_strand_id
1 'polypeptide(L)'
;MSDLLADDSTNDNNPALSDLAIYSEAAAAFASLPTVIQEALTQKKRIVCIANNPSVDTTSLDALLQPTDMLVLFNHFIHADYFANHPLISKLPKLLFFRQIGDSNLHFGLPPRNNNVTAINEMSKQAPLGILLSNQPYQFPRPSEDASAHHDPVTASRVLALPDTLNDLLHDDNHCRVLSEHHPVVGDYPHFADIHSSAPSSGFLLYRLLLAARVHVQHLQESAMPLQVLMIGFNDEDKTAHFWPGHNWTFERQEMAKAPYGVQIIRQY
;
A
#
# COMPACT_ATOMS: atom_id res chain seq x y z
N MET A 1 2.53 -66.79 -10.61
CA MET A 1 2.62 -66.37 -12.02
C MET A 1 1.42 -65.48 -12.27
N SER A 2 1.60 -64.16 -12.11
CA SER A 2 1.82 -63.19 -13.21
C SER A 2 0.55 -63.04 -14.08
N ASP A 3 -0.04 -61.88 -14.36
CA ASP A 3 0.45 -60.49 -14.31
C ASP A 3 -0.72 -59.49 -14.42
N LEU A 4 -0.43 -58.27 -13.93
CA LEU A 4 -0.84 -56.92 -14.37
C LEU A 4 -2.28 -56.63 -14.85
N LEU A 5 -2.90 -55.67 -14.14
CA LEU A 5 -3.42 -54.45 -14.77
C LEU A 5 -2.93 -53.24 -13.96
N ALA A 6 -2.11 -52.43 -14.62
CA ALA A 6 -1.85 -51.04 -14.28
C ALA A 6 -2.71 -50.18 -15.20
N ASP A 7 -3.31 -49.11 -14.67
CA ASP A 7 -3.77 -47.95 -15.45
C ASP A 7 -3.89 -46.78 -14.45
N ASP A 8 -2.82 -46.02 -14.26
CA ASP A 8 -2.46 -44.78 -14.97
C ASP A 8 -3.21 -43.55 -14.43
N SER A 9 -2.63 -42.97 -13.38
CA SER A 9 -2.99 -41.65 -12.87
C SER A 9 -2.22 -40.60 -13.67
N THR A 10 -2.82 -40.08 -14.74
CA THR A 10 -2.25 -38.95 -15.47
C THR A 10 -2.40 -37.66 -14.67
N ASN A 11 -1.25 -37.08 -14.36
CA ASN A 11 -1.04 -35.85 -13.62
C ASN A 11 -1.24 -34.65 -14.58
N ASP A 12 -2.39 -33.96 -14.48
CA ASP A 12 -2.73 -32.78 -15.27
C ASP A 12 -1.92 -31.53 -14.82
N ASN A 13 -0.67 -31.43 -15.27
CA ASN A 13 0.13 -30.21 -15.18
C ASN A 13 0.31 -29.64 -16.60
N ASN A 14 -0.69 -28.90 -17.10
CA ASN A 14 -0.60 -28.21 -18.39
C ASN A 14 -0.09 -26.76 -18.18
N PRO A 15 1.16 -26.43 -18.57
CA PRO A 15 1.79 -25.14 -18.30
C PRO A 15 1.11 -23.95 -18.96
N ALA A 16 0.39 -24.15 -20.07
CA ALA A 16 -0.34 -23.07 -20.73
C ALA A 16 -1.53 -22.56 -19.88
N LEU A 17 -2.16 -23.44 -19.10
CA LEU A 17 -3.26 -23.08 -18.20
C LEU A 17 -2.76 -22.31 -16.97
N SER A 18 -1.57 -22.64 -16.46
CA SER A 18 -0.96 -21.90 -15.34
C SER A 18 -0.53 -20.49 -15.76
N ASP A 19 0.02 -20.32 -16.97
CA ASP A 19 0.46 -19.01 -17.46
C ASP A 19 -0.72 -18.06 -17.67
N LEU A 20 -1.85 -18.57 -18.19
CA LEU A 20 -3.11 -17.82 -18.33
C LEU A 20 -3.69 -17.40 -16.98
N ALA A 21 -3.66 -18.29 -15.98
CA ALA A 21 -4.13 -17.99 -14.64
C ALA A 21 -3.28 -16.90 -13.95
N ILE A 22 -1.94 -17.03 -14.00
CA ILE A 22 -1.01 -16.05 -13.44
C ILE A 22 -1.19 -14.67 -14.10
N TYR A 23 -1.34 -14.62 -15.42
CA TYR A 23 -1.57 -13.37 -16.12
C TYR A 23 -2.93 -12.75 -15.73
N SER A 24 -3.98 -13.56 -15.60
CA SER A 24 -5.30 -13.10 -15.15
C SER A 24 -5.26 -12.50 -13.73
N GLU A 25 -4.51 -13.12 -12.81
CA GLU A 25 -4.30 -12.59 -11.46
C GLU A 25 -3.51 -11.29 -11.47
N ALA A 26 -2.44 -11.21 -12.28
CA ALA A 26 -1.63 -10.01 -12.40
C ALA A 26 -2.41 -8.82 -12.98
N ALA A 27 -3.25 -9.08 -14.00
CA ALA A 27 -4.12 -8.07 -14.58
C ALA A 27 -5.20 -7.61 -13.58
N ALA A 28 -5.80 -8.53 -12.82
CA ALA A 28 -6.78 -8.20 -11.78
C ALA A 28 -6.15 -7.38 -10.64
N ALA A 29 -4.95 -7.75 -10.20
CA ALA A 29 -4.21 -6.99 -9.20
C ALA A 29 -3.88 -5.57 -9.71
N PHE A 30 -3.44 -5.44 -10.96
CA PHE A 30 -3.18 -4.14 -11.57
C PHE A 30 -4.45 -3.28 -11.70
N ALA A 31 -5.55 -3.85 -12.16
CA ALA A 31 -6.84 -3.16 -12.28
C ALA A 31 -7.41 -2.71 -10.93
N SER A 32 -7.04 -3.40 -9.85
CA SER A 32 -7.41 -3.02 -8.48
C SER A 32 -6.59 -1.85 -7.93
N LEU A 33 -5.43 -1.56 -8.54
CA LEU A 33 -4.69 -0.35 -8.21
C LEU A 33 -5.45 0.86 -8.78
N PRO A 34 -5.41 2.03 -8.14
CA PRO A 34 -6.06 3.19 -8.71
C PRO A 34 -5.43 3.62 -10.05
N THR A 35 -6.22 4.24 -10.93
CA THR A 35 -5.82 4.58 -12.30
C THR A 35 -4.53 5.36 -12.39
N VAL A 36 -4.29 6.33 -11.50
CA VAL A 36 -3.06 7.11 -11.54
C VAL A 36 -1.82 6.31 -11.13
N ILE A 37 -2.00 5.28 -10.29
CA ILE A 37 -0.96 4.32 -9.96
C ILE A 37 -0.71 3.43 -11.15
N GLN A 38 -1.76 2.95 -11.82
CA GLN A 38 -1.64 2.22 -13.07
C GLN A 38 -0.82 3.03 -14.10
N GLU A 39 -1.18 4.29 -14.34
CA GLU A 39 -0.45 5.20 -15.23
C GLU A 39 1.00 5.40 -14.78
N ALA A 40 1.24 5.71 -13.50
CA ALA A 40 2.58 5.91 -12.98
C ALA A 40 3.43 4.64 -13.13
N LEU A 41 2.87 3.47 -12.85
CA LEU A 41 3.55 2.19 -12.97
C LEU A 41 3.91 1.84 -14.41
N THR A 42 3.12 2.29 -15.41
CA THR A 42 3.51 2.12 -16.82
C THR A 42 4.72 2.98 -17.19
N GLN A 43 4.95 4.11 -16.51
CA GLN A 43 6.02 5.07 -16.84
C GLN A 43 7.26 4.95 -15.95
N LYS A 44 7.11 4.44 -14.72
CA LYS A 44 8.14 4.42 -13.68
C LYS A 44 8.72 3.02 -13.53
N LYS A 45 10.01 2.96 -13.19
CA LYS A 45 10.76 1.71 -13.06
C LYS A 45 10.98 1.26 -11.61
N ARG A 46 10.77 2.15 -10.64
CA ARG A 46 11.02 1.87 -9.22
C ARG A 46 9.94 2.48 -8.33
N ILE A 47 9.33 1.64 -7.51
CA ILE A 47 8.43 2.04 -6.43
C ILE A 47 9.21 1.97 -5.12
N VAL A 48 9.02 2.96 -4.25
CA VAL A 48 9.58 2.97 -2.91
C VAL A 48 8.47 3.02 -1.87
N CYS A 49 8.30 1.93 -1.13
CA CYS A 49 7.43 1.82 0.03
C CYS A 49 8.20 2.26 1.28
N ILE A 50 7.68 3.23 2.05
CA ILE A 50 8.35 3.74 3.24
C ILE A 50 7.47 3.48 4.47
N ALA A 51 7.91 2.58 5.34
CA ALA A 51 7.23 2.28 6.59
C ALA A 51 7.29 3.46 7.56
N ASN A 52 6.33 3.51 8.49
CA ASN A 52 6.32 4.47 9.60
C ASN A 52 7.28 4.06 10.73
N ASN A 53 8.52 3.69 10.39
CA ASN A 53 9.51 3.24 11.35
C ASN A 53 10.36 4.43 11.83
N PRO A 54 10.35 4.79 13.12
CA PRO A 54 11.04 5.98 13.62
C PRO A 54 12.57 5.96 13.44
N SER A 55 13.18 4.79 13.21
CA SER A 55 14.61 4.68 12.90
C SER A 55 14.96 5.09 11.46
N VAL A 56 13.97 5.27 10.58
CA VAL A 56 14.20 5.85 9.25
C VAL A 56 14.51 7.33 9.45
N ASP A 57 15.65 7.81 8.98
CA ASP A 57 16.02 9.24 9.01
C ASP A 57 16.09 9.85 7.60
N THR A 58 16.03 11.18 7.52
CA THR A 58 16.02 11.91 6.23
C THR A 58 17.34 11.76 5.47
N THR A 59 18.46 11.59 6.17
CA THR A 59 19.78 11.36 5.54
C THR A 59 19.80 10.04 4.77
N SER A 60 19.22 8.99 5.34
CA SER A 60 19.06 7.69 4.72
C SER A 60 18.11 7.77 3.53
N LEU A 61 17.02 8.55 3.66
CA LEU A 61 16.11 8.78 2.55
C LEU A 61 16.81 9.50 1.39
N ASP A 62 17.63 10.52 1.65
CA ASP A 62 18.40 11.21 0.61
C ASP A 62 19.38 10.29 -0.12
N ALA A 63 19.97 9.32 0.59
CA ALA A 63 20.88 8.35 0.00
C ALA A 63 20.18 7.29 -0.87
N LEU A 64 18.91 6.98 -0.57
CA LEU A 64 18.17 5.87 -1.20
C LEU A 64 17.25 6.33 -2.33
N LEU A 65 16.60 7.49 -2.18
CA LEU A 65 15.58 7.98 -3.10
C LEU A 65 16.19 8.57 -4.38
N GLN A 66 15.50 8.37 -5.49
CA GLN A 66 15.91 8.79 -6.82
C GLN A 66 14.86 9.69 -7.48
N PRO A 67 15.25 10.56 -8.42
CA PRO A 67 14.33 11.45 -9.15
C PRO A 67 13.21 10.73 -9.93
N THR A 68 13.42 9.46 -10.24
CA THR A 68 12.47 8.62 -11.00
C THR A 68 11.57 7.78 -10.13
N ASP A 69 11.67 7.88 -8.81
CA ASP A 69 10.87 7.06 -7.91
C ASP A 69 9.41 7.48 -7.89
N MET A 70 8.57 6.49 -7.61
CA MET A 70 7.24 6.69 -7.10
C MET A 70 7.23 6.27 -5.63
N LEU A 71 6.73 7.14 -4.75
CA LEU A 71 6.72 6.89 -3.32
C LEU A 71 5.36 6.34 -2.89
N VAL A 72 5.39 5.41 -1.92
CA VAL A 72 4.20 4.87 -1.25
C VAL A 72 4.39 5.13 0.24
N LEU A 73 3.52 5.97 0.79
CA LEU A 73 3.52 6.42 2.18
C LEU A 73 2.24 5.92 2.85
N PHE A 74 2.37 5.38 4.06
CA PHE A 74 1.28 4.71 4.76
C PHE A 74 0.94 5.42 6.07
N ASN A 75 -0.35 5.49 6.41
CA ASN A 75 -0.82 5.98 7.71
C ASN A 75 -0.17 7.34 8.04
N HIS A 76 -0.03 7.68 9.33
CA HIS A 76 0.72 8.85 9.79
C HIS A 76 2.23 8.68 9.57
N PHE A 77 2.68 8.85 8.32
CA PHE A 77 4.06 8.66 7.92
C PHE A 77 4.98 9.70 8.59
N ILE A 78 6.13 9.23 9.04
CA ILE A 78 7.25 10.05 9.52
C ILE A 78 7.71 11.08 8.47
N HIS A 79 8.38 12.14 8.94
CA HIS A 79 9.04 13.14 8.11
C HIS A 79 8.13 13.87 7.12
N ALA A 80 6.89 14.16 7.52
CA ALA A 80 5.93 14.86 6.67
C ALA A 80 6.48 16.16 6.05
N ASP A 81 7.29 16.93 6.79
CA ASP A 81 7.95 18.14 6.30
C ASP A 81 8.97 17.87 5.19
N TYR A 82 9.76 16.79 5.32
CA TYR A 82 10.71 16.36 4.30
C TYR A 82 10.00 16.04 2.97
N PHE A 83 8.93 15.25 3.03
CA PHE A 83 8.15 14.91 1.84
C PHE A 83 7.43 16.12 1.23
N ALA A 84 7.16 17.15 2.04
CA ALA A 84 6.54 18.39 1.61
C ALA A 84 7.48 19.34 0.90
N ASN A 85 8.65 19.55 1.51
CA ASN A 85 9.44 20.76 1.25
C ASN A 85 10.79 20.43 0.62
N HIS A 86 11.23 19.17 0.63
CA HIS A 86 12.52 18.82 0.05
C HIS A 86 12.55 19.08 -1.47
N PRO A 87 13.59 19.72 -2.04
CA PRO A 87 13.60 20.23 -3.43
C PRO A 87 13.35 19.19 -4.53
N LEU A 88 13.73 17.93 -4.26
CA LEU A 88 13.51 16.79 -5.13
C LEU A 88 12.23 16.03 -4.76
N ILE A 89 12.20 15.53 -3.52
CA ILE A 89 11.16 14.61 -3.02
C ILE A 89 9.76 15.21 -3.08
N SER A 90 9.60 16.52 -2.84
CA SER A 90 8.29 17.20 -2.97
C SER A 90 7.63 17.01 -4.34
N LYS A 91 8.44 16.83 -5.39
CA LYS A 91 8.00 16.67 -6.79
C LYS A 91 7.77 15.22 -7.19
N LEU A 92 8.20 14.26 -6.38
CA LEU A 92 7.96 12.84 -6.68
C LEU A 92 6.48 12.50 -6.53
N PRO A 93 5.92 11.66 -7.41
CA PRO A 93 4.58 11.10 -7.23
C PRO A 93 4.48 10.35 -5.90
N LYS A 94 3.38 10.55 -5.16
CA LYS A 94 3.16 9.93 -3.85
C LYS A 94 1.81 9.22 -3.83
N LEU A 95 1.85 7.93 -3.59
CA LEU A 95 0.70 7.13 -3.18
C LEU A 95 0.56 7.31 -1.67
N LEU A 96 -0.47 8.02 -1.23
CA LEU A 96 -0.88 8.00 0.17
C LEU A 96 -1.86 6.86 0.34
N PHE A 97 -1.62 5.96 1.29
CA PHE A 97 -2.57 4.89 1.57
C PHE A 97 -3.39 5.22 2.81
N PHE A 98 -4.71 5.24 2.62
CA PHE A 98 -5.70 5.41 3.68
C PHE A 98 -6.46 4.10 3.90
N ARG A 99 -6.91 3.91 5.15
CA ARG A 99 -7.92 2.93 5.51
C ARG A 99 -8.66 3.43 6.75
N GLN A 100 -9.98 3.31 6.77
CA GLN A 100 -10.74 3.44 8.01
C GLN A 100 -10.40 2.23 8.91
N ILE A 101 -9.86 2.51 10.10
CA ILE A 101 -9.57 1.48 11.11
C ILE A 101 -10.44 1.78 12.33
N GLY A 102 -11.47 0.95 12.56
CA GLY A 102 -12.42 1.11 13.67
C GLY A 102 -13.26 2.38 13.61
N ASP A 103 -13.77 2.84 14.76
CA ASP A 103 -14.69 3.98 14.90
C ASP A 103 -14.05 5.36 14.63
N SER A 104 -12.75 5.40 14.35
CA SER A 104 -12.06 6.64 14.03
C SER A 104 -12.29 6.99 12.57
N ASN A 105 -13.27 7.86 12.34
CA ASN A 105 -13.76 8.23 11.02
C ASN A 105 -12.70 8.87 10.10
N LEU A 106 -11.50 9.24 10.59
CA LEU A 106 -10.47 9.93 9.80
C LEU A 106 -9.05 9.66 10.32
N HIS A 107 -8.39 8.61 9.84
CA HIS A 107 -6.93 8.41 9.98
C HIS A 107 -6.21 8.57 8.65
N PHE A 108 -6.08 9.80 8.18
CA PHE A 108 -5.16 10.09 7.09
C PHE A 108 -3.73 9.95 7.60
N GLY A 109 -2.78 9.83 6.67
CA GLY A 109 -1.41 10.23 6.99
C GLY A 109 -1.21 11.67 7.38
N LEU A 110 -2.32 12.41 7.39
CA LEU A 110 -2.52 13.72 7.93
C LEU A 110 -3.30 13.63 9.25
N PRO A 111 -2.93 14.41 10.27
CA PRO A 111 -3.80 14.56 11.43
C PRO A 111 -5.20 15.03 10.98
N PRO A 112 -6.30 14.55 11.60
CA PRO A 112 -7.65 14.97 11.26
C PRO A 112 -7.86 16.43 11.65
N ARG A 113 -7.43 17.33 10.78
CA ARG A 113 -7.47 18.78 10.92
C ARG A 113 -8.25 19.40 9.77
N ASN A 114 -8.93 20.51 10.03
CA ASN A 114 -9.83 21.14 9.08
C ASN A 114 -9.14 21.55 7.77
N ASN A 115 -7.87 21.98 7.86
CA ASN A 115 -7.06 22.37 6.70
C ASN A 115 -6.73 21.19 5.76
N ASN A 116 -6.79 19.96 6.26
CA ASN A 116 -6.54 18.75 5.50
C ASN A 116 -7.79 18.29 4.72
N VAL A 117 -9.00 18.69 5.15
CA VAL A 117 -10.28 18.25 4.56
C VAL A 117 -10.36 18.57 3.07
N THR A 118 -9.88 19.73 2.63
CA THR A 118 -9.86 20.10 1.21
C THR A 118 -8.95 19.17 0.40
N ALA A 119 -7.74 18.88 0.90
CA ALA A 119 -6.82 17.97 0.23
C ALA A 119 -7.41 16.57 0.13
N ILE A 120 -8.00 16.07 1.21
CA ILE A 120 -8.69 14.78 1.27
C ILE A 120 -9.83 14.71 0.24
N ASN A 121 -10.64 15.76 0.15
CA ASN A 121 -11.76 15.81 -0.79
C ASN A 121 -11.31 15.84 -2.26
N GLU A 122 -10.14 16.41 -2.57
CA GLU A 122 -9.57 16.29 -3.92
C GLU A 122 -9.03 14.88 -4.18
N MET A 123 -8.42 14.25 -3.17
CA MET A 123 -7.90 12.88 -3.28
C MET A 123 -9.01 11.85 -3.51
N SER A 124 -10.18 12.05 -2.89
CA SER A 124 -11.32 11.13 -3.01
C SER A 124 -11.94 11.10 -4.41
N LYS A 125 -11.84 12.20 -5.18
CA LYS A 125 -12.34 12.24 -6.57
C LYS A 125 -11.63 11.26 -7.51
N GLN A 126 -10.44 10.81 -7.14
CA GLN A 126 -9.62 9.90 -7.95
C GLN A 126 -9.44 8.52 -7.29
N ALA A 127 -10.15 8.25 -6.20
CA ALA A 127 -10.07 7.00 -5.46
C ALA A 127 -11.22 6.08 -5.87
N PRO A 128 -10.98 5.00 -6.62
CA PRO A 128 -12.04 4.05 -6.98
C PRO A 128 -12.45 3.12 -5.83
N LEU A 129 -11.59 2.98 -4.81
CA LEU A 129 -11.75 2.17 -3.59
C LEU A 129 -11.18 2.99 -2.42
N GLY A 130 -11.36 2.56 -1.17
CA GLY A 130 -10.99 3.24 0.09
C GLY A 130 -9.49 3.58 0.30
N ILE A 131 -8.74 3.63 -0.79
CA ILE A 131 -7.38 4.09 -0.99
C ILE A 131 -7.43 5.51 -1.59
N LEU A 132 -7.29 6.53 -0.76
CA LEU A 132 -7.34 7.93 -1.19
C LEU A 132 -6.00 8.41 -1.73
N LEU A 133 -5.97 8.97 -2.94
CA LEU A 133 -4.73 9.27 -3.68
C LEU A 133 -4.47 10.74 -3.95
N SER A 134 -3.19 11.15 -3.91
CA SER A 134 -2.75 12.42 -4.50
C SER A 134 -1.61 12.23 -5.50
N ASN A 135 -1.91 12.37 -6.79
CA ASN A 135 -0.88 12.48 -7.83
C ASN A 135 -0.31 13.90 -8.00
N GLN A 136 -0.91 14.88 -7.30
CA GLN A 136 -0.46 16.26 -7.33
C GLN A 136 0.89 16.37 -6.61
N PRO A 137 1.76 17.31 -7.03
CA PRO A 137 2.86 17.77 -6.19
C PRO A 137 2.35 17.98 -4.78
N TYR A 138 3.08 17.48 -3.80
CA TYR A 138 2.57 17.35 -2.45
C TYR A 138 2.07 18.70 -1.90
N GLN A 139 0.77 18.76 -1.57
CA GLN A 139 0.14 19.92 -0.95
C GLN A 139 -0.36 19.51 0.43
N PHE A 140 0.56 19.37 1.38
CA PHE A 140 0.15 19.59 2.77
C PHE A 140 0.04 21.09 2.99
N PRO A 141 -0.86 21.53 3.88
CA PRO A 141 -0.73 22.83 4.48
C PRO A 141 0.72 22.98 4.94
N ARG A 142 1.35 24.09 4.58
CA ARG A 142 2.66 24.46 5.13
C ARG A 142 2.56 24.38 6.66
N PRO A 143 3.64 24.15 7.41
CA PRO A 143 3.60 24.21 8.87
C PRO A 143 2.98 25.52 9.42
N SER A 144 3.05 26.63 8.66
CA SER A 144 2.39 27.90 8.96
C SER A 144 0.88 27.93 8.71
N GLU A 145 0.39 27.05 7.83
CA GLU A 145 -1.02 26.82 7.51
C GLU A 145 -1.60 25.67 8.34
N ASP A 146 -0.74 24.98 9.10
CA ASP A 146 -1.14 23.97 10.06
C ASP A 146 -1.68 24.61 11.33
N ALA A 147 -2.96 24.36 11.62
CA ALA A 147 -3.58 24.91 12.82
C ALA A 147 -2.84 24.37 14.05
N SER A 148 -2.44 25.26 14.95
CA SER A 148 -1.84 24.86 16.24
C SER A 148 -2.67 23.76 16.88
N ALA A 149 -2.01 22.77 17.50
CA ALA A 149 -2.68 21.70 18.23
C ALA A 149 -3.63 22.23 19.33
N HIS A 150 -3.47 23.49 19.75
CA HIS A 150 -4.40 24.17 20.65
C HIS A 150 -5.68 24.69 19.97
N HIS A 151 -5.62 25.04 18.68
CA HIS A 151 -6.74 25.57 17.90
C HIS A 151 -7.49 24.48 17.12
N ASP A 152 -6.80 23.40 16.74
CA ASP A 152 -7.39 22.24 16.07
C ASP A 152 -6.85 20.93 16.68
N PRO A 153 -7.30 20.58 17.91
CA PRO A 153 -6.75 19.46 18.66
C PRO A 153 -7.16 18.11 18.05
N VAL A 154 -6.18 17.20 17.95
CA VAL A 154 -6.40 15.80 17.53
C VAL A 154 -6.77 14.98 18.76
N THR A 155 -8.07 14.88 19.04
CA THR A 155 -8.61 14.08 20.15
C THR A 155 -9.63 13.07 19.63
N ALA A 156 -9.88 11.99 20.38
CA ALA A 156 -10.89 10.98 20.04
C ALA A 156 -12.33 11.55 19.96
N SER A 157 -12.56 12.73 20.54
CA SER A 157 -13.84 13.45 20.50
C SER A 157 -13.94 14.47 19.36
N ARG A 158 -12.89 14.64 18.55
CA ARG A 158 -12.86 15.60 17.45
C ARG A 158 -13.67 15.04 16.27
N VAL A 159 -14.68 15.79 15.84
CA VAL A 159 -15.45 15.50 14.62
C VAL A 159 -15.14 16.59 13.61
N LEU A 160 -14.61 16.22 12.44
CA LEU A 160 -14.42 17.17 11.35
C LEU A 160 -15.74 17.38 10.61
N ALA A 161 -15.99 18.63 10.21
CA ALA A 161 -17.05 18.92 9.26
C ALA A 161 -16.59 18.48 7.87
N LEU A 162 -17.18 17.41 7.36
CA LEU A 162 -16.85 16.85 6.06
C LEU A 162 -17.86 17.36 5.03
N PRO A 163 -17.42 17.70 3.79
CA PRO A 163 -18.35 17.88 2.68
C PRO A 163 -19.21 16.62 2.50
N ASP A 164 -20.49 16.77 2.14
CA ASP A 164 -21.43 15.66 1.98
C ASP A 164 -20.85 14.57 1.05
N THR A 165 -20.21 14.96 -0.05
CA THR A 165 -19.57 14.03 -0.99
C THR A 165 -18.47 13.17 -0.36
N LEU A 166 -17.69 13.73 0.57
CA LEU A 166 -16.65 13.00 1.28
C LEU A 166 -17.25 12.15 2.40
N ASN A 167 -18.26 12.67 3.09
CA ASN A 167 -18.97 11.94 4.13
C ASN A 167 -19.67 10.69 3.57
N ASP A 168 -20.38 10.83 2.46
CA ASP A 168 -21.05 9.71 1.78
C ASP A 168 -20.06 8.64 1.34
N LEU A 169 -18.92 9.06 0.78
CA LEU A 169 -17.85 8.16 0.34
C LEU A 169 -17.20 7.38 1.48
N LEU A 170 -17.04 7.99 2.66
CA LEU A 170 -16.52 7.31 3.85
C LEU A 170 -17.52 6.36 4.51
N HIS A 171 -18.80 6.46 4.17
CA HIS A 171 -19.86 5.58 4.67
C HIS A 171 -20.39 4.62 3.59
N ASP A 172 -19.77 4.58 2.41
CA ASP A 172 -20.10 3.62 1.36
C ASP A 172 -19.36 2.31 1.60
N ASP A 173 -20.09 1.25 1.96
CA ASP A 173 -19.53 -0.08 2.22
C ASP A 173 -18.76 -0.66 1.02
N ASN A 174 -19.14 -0.34 -0.21
CA ASN A 174 -18.40 -0.81 -1.39
C ASN A 174 -17.09 -0.04 -1.56
N HIS A 175 -17.10 1.26 -1.26
CA HIS A 175 -15.90 2.09 -1.31
C HIS A 175 -14.93 1.72 -0.18
N CYS A 176 -15.43 1.55 1.05
CA CYS A 176 -14.62 1.22 2.23
C CYS A 176 -14.09 -0.22 2.22
N ARG A 177 -14.61 -1.09 1.33
CA ARG A 177 -14.01 -2.39 1.04
C ARG A 177 -12.78 -2.22 0.14
N VAL A 178 -11.60 -2.55 0.68
CA VAL A 178 -10.33 -2.44 -0.06
C VAL A 178 -10.22 -3.51 -1.15
N LEU A 179 -10.41 -4.78 -0.79
CA LEU A 179 -10.51 -5.92 -1.70
C LEU A 179 -11.46 -6.96 -1.10
N SER A 180 -12.09 -7.77 -1.94
CA SER A 180 -12.81 -8.97 -1.47
C SER A 180 -11.86 -9.92 -0.76
N GLU A 181 -12.31 -10.61 0.29
CA GLU A 181 -11.54 -11.70 0.95
C GLU A 181 -11.26 -12.87 0.00
N HIS A 182 -12.00 -12.98 -1.10
CA HIS A 182 -11.77 -13.95 -2.17
C HIS A 182 -10.88 -13.40 -3.29
N HIS A 183 -10.35 -12.18 -3.16
CA HIS A 183 -9.44 -11.63 -4.16
C HIS A 183 -8.12 -12.43 -4.15
N PRO A 184 -7.56 -12.81 -5.31
CA PRO A 184 -6.37 -13.68 -5.37
C PRO A 184 -5.19 -13.18 -4.52
N VAL A 185 -4.99 -11.86 -4.45
CA VAL A 185 -3.91 -11.22 -3.68
C VAL A 185 -4.06 -11.38 -2.15
N VAL A 186 -5.28 -11.57 -1.63
CA VAL A 186 -5.53 -11.79 -0.21
C VAL A 186 -5.85 -13.25 0.12
N GLY A 187 -6.15 -14.08 -0.89
CA GLY A 187 -6.61 -15.46 -0.71
C GLY A 187 -5.60 -16.39 -0.08
N ASP A 188 -4.31 -16.04 -0.09
CA ASP A 188 -3.25 -16.79 0.59
C ASP A 188 -2.91 -16.24 1.99
N TYR A 189 -3.50 -15.11 2.39
CA TYR A 189 -3.38 -14.62 3.76
C TYR A 189 -4.23 -15.51 4.67
N PRO A 190 -3.64 -16.20 5.67
CA PRO A 190 -4.39 -17.19 6.41
C PRO A 190 -5.52 -16.54 7.22
N HIS A 191 -6.73 -17.09 7.13
CA HIS A 191 -7.88 -16.65 7.91
C HIS A 191 -7.74 -17.10 9.37
N PHE A 192 -7.87 -16.17 10.32
CA PHE A 192 -7.91 -16.46 11.75
C PHE A 192 -9.14 -15.83 12.39
N ALA A 193 -9.74 -16.53 13.36
CA ALA A 193 -10.98 -16.12 14.03
C ALA A 193 -10.85 -14.78 14.80
N ASP A 194 -9.66 -14.44 15.28
CA ASP A 194 -9.41 -13.27 16.14
C ASP A 194 -8.71 -12.10 15.41
N ILE A 195 -8.57 -12.18 14.09
CA ILE A 195 -8.03 -11.08 13.29
C ILE A 195 -9.19 -10.14 12.93
N HIS A 196 -9.34 -9.07 13.71
CA HIS A 196 -10.31 -8.02 13.43
C HIS A 196 -9.91 -7.22 12.19
N SER A 197 -10.78 -7.21 11.17
CA SER A 197 -11.03 -6.21 10.10
C SER A 197 -9.85 -5.39 9.56
N SER A 198 -8.60 -5.85 9.72
CA SER A 198 -7.38 -5.05 9.57
C SER A 198 -6.28 -5.80 8.83
N ALA A 199 -6.48 -7.07 8.47
CA ALA A 199 -5.46 -7.90 7.86
C ALA A 199 -5.68 -8.11 6.35
N PRO A 200 -4.61 -8.17 5.54
CA PRO A 200 -3.21 -7.94 5.90
C PRO A 200 -2.93 -6.50 6.37
N SER A 201 -1.80 -6.25 7.05
CA SER A 201 -1.41 -4.87 7.37
C SER A 201 -1.36 -4.02 6.10
N SER A 202 -1.73 -2.73 6.18
CA SER A 202 -1.84 -1.84 5.01
C SER A 202 -0.59 -1.83 4.13
N GLY A 203 0.59 -1.80 4.75
CA GLY A 203 1.86 -1.84 4.04
C GLY A 203 2.10 -3.18 3.34
N PHE A 204 1.76 -4.28 4.01
CA PHE A 204 1.90 -5.62 3.44
C PHE A 204 0.90 -5.88 2.31
N LEU A 205 -0.35 -5.44 2.45
CA LEU A 205 -1.37 -5.53 1.41
C LEU A 205 -0.92 -4.83 0.12
N LEU A 206 -0.45 -3.58 0.23
CA LEU A 206 0.05 -2.85 -0.93
C LEU A 206 1.30 -3.49 -1.52
N TYR A 207 2.22 -3.97 -0.68
CA TYR A 207 3.36 -4.73 -1.15
C TYR A 207 2.93 -5.95 -1.98
N ARG A 208 1.97 -6.75 -1.49
CA ARG A 208 1.44 -7.93 -2.19
C ARG A 208 0.70 -7.56 -3.48
N LEU A 209 -0.09 -6.48 -3.48
CA LEU A 209 -0.75 -5.97 -4.69
C LEU A 209 0.24 -5.56 -5.76
N LEU A 210 1.28 -4.82 -5.38
CA LEU A 210 2.33 -4.37 -6.30
C LEU A 210 3.16 -5.53 -6.84
N LEU A 211 3.42 -6.56 -6.01
CA LEU A 211 4.06 -7.78 -6.47
C LEU A 211 3.22 -8.55 -7.49
N ALA A 212 1.92 -8.71 -7.23
CA ALA A 212 1.03 -9.40 -8.15
C ALA A 212 0.87 -8.64 -9.48
N ALA A 213 0.68 -7.32 -9.42
CA ALA A 213 0.52 -6.47 -10.60
C ALA A 213 1.78 -6.40 -11.49
N ARG A 214 2.94 -6.75 -10.93
CA ARG A 214 4.26 -6.61 -11.55
C ARG A 214 4.40 -7.29 -12.91
N VAL A 215 3.85 -8.50 -13.05
CA VAL A 215 3.90 -9.27 -14.31
C VAL A 215 3.13 -8.53 -15.40
N HIS A 216 1.96 -7.98 -15.05
CA HIS A 216 1.16 -7.20 -15.98
C HIS A 216 1.83 -5.88 -16.34
N VAL A 217 2.39 -5.15 -15.36
CA VAL A 217 3.16 -3.92 -15.61
C VAL A 217 4.35 -4.18 -16.54
N GLN A 218 5.09 -5.26 -16.29
CA GLN A 218 6.22 -5.65 -17.13
C GLN A 218 5.81 -5.90 -18.59
N HIS A 219 4.67 -6.57 -18.79
CA HIS A 219 4.10 -6.80 -20.10
C HIS A 219 3.73 -5.48 -20.79
N LEU A 220 3.04 -4.57 -20.09
CA LEU A 220 2.67 -3.26 -20.62
C LEU A 220 3.89 -2.38 -20.97
N GLN A 221 5.00 -2.55 -20.25
CA GLN A 221 6.24 -1.81 -20.47
C GLN A 221 7.15 -2.44 -21.55
N GLU A 222 6.81 -3.61 -22.07
CA GLU A 222 7.67 -4.40 -22.96
C GLU A 222 9.09 -4.60 -22.39
N SER A 223 9.21 -4.67 -21.05
CA SER A 223 10.49 -4.71 -20.35
C SER A 223 10.89 -6.14 -20.03
N ALA A 224 12.15 -6.50 -20.29
CA ALA A 224 12.72 -7.77 -19.80
C ALA A 224 12.97 -7.75 -18.29
N MET A 225 13.07 -6.57 -17.69
CA MET A 225 13.29 -6.39 -16.26
C MET A 225 11.98 -6.10 -15.55
N PRO A 226 11.69 -6.80 -14.46
CA PRO A 226 10.47 -6.58 -13.71
C PRO A 226 10.59 -5.29 -12.88
N LEU A 227 9.46 -4.66 -12.57
CA LEU A 227 9.39 -3.42 -11.79
C LEU A 227 10.18 -3.54 -10.48
N GLN A 228 11.01 -2.54 -10.14
CA GLN A 228 11.77 -2.58 -8.89
C GLN A 228 10.92 -2.10 -7.72
N VAL A 229 10.96 -2.83 -6.61
CA VAL A 229 10.28 -2.44 -5.36
C VAL A 229 11.32 -2.29 -4.26
N LEU A 230 11.42 -1.10 -3.70
CA LEU A 230 12.25 -0.81 -2.54
C LEU A 230 11.35 -0.64 -1.31
N MET A 231 11.62 -1.37 -0.23
CA MET A 231 10.89 -1.28 1.02
C MET A 231 11.84 -0.73 2.10
N ILE A 232 11.57 0.46 2.62
CA ILE A 232 12.41 1.14 3.62
C ILE A 232 11.74 1.09 4.99
N GLY A 233 12.49 0.67 6.02
CA GLY A 233 12.02 0.62 7.40
C GLY A 233 11.15 -0.60 7.73
N PHE A 234 11.00 -1.54 6.79
CA PHE A 234 10.29 -2.79 7.00
C PHE A 234 11.22 -3.83 7.64
N ASN A 235 10.79 -4.39 8.76
CA ASN A 235 11.58 -5.33 9.56
C ASN A 235 10.92 -6.71 9.63
N ASP A 236 11.75 -7.74 9.70
CA ASP A 236 11.38 -9.15 9.91
C ASP A 236 11.60 -9.61 11.36
N GLU A 237 12.02 -8.70 12.25
CA GLU A 237 12.22 -8.97 13.68
C GLU A 237 10.97 -8.69 14.53
N ASP A 238 10.91 -9.29 15.72
CA ASP A 238 9.71 -9.26 16.56
C ASP A 238 9.44 -7.91 17.24
N LYS A 239 10.42 -7.00 17.23
CA LYS A 239 10.36 -5.70 17.92
C LYS A 239 9.21 -4.80 17.43
N THR A 240 8.66 -5.04 16.24
CA THR A 240 7.58 -4.23 15.66
C THR A 240 6.17 -4.71 15.98
N ALA A 241 5.99 -5.97 16.42
CA ALA A 241 4.67 -6.54 16.72
C ALA A 241 3.96 -5.86 17.90
N HIS A 242 4.73 -5.25 18.80
CA HIS A 242 4.20 -4.59 20.00
C HIS A 242 3.38 -3.33 19.71
N PHE A 243 3.53 -2.74 18.52
CA PHE A 243 2.89 -1.45 18.21
C PHE A 243 1.47 -1.60 17.64
N TRP A 244 1.13 -2.76 17.08
CA TRP A 244 -0.12 -2.95 16.32
C TRP A 244 -0.66 -4.39 16.46
N PRO A 245 -1.47 -4.69 17.49
CA PRO A 245 -2.08 -6.01 17.63
C PRO A 245 -3.09 -6.28 16.49
N GLY A 246 -3.38 -7.56 16.21
CA GLY A 246 -4.43 -7.94 15.25
C GLY A 246 -3.97 -8.22 13.81
N HIS A 247 -2.65 -8.31 13.55
CA HIS A 247 -2.10 -8.79 12.28
C HIS A 247 -1.33 -10.10 12.45
N ASN A 248 -1.26 -10.91 11.40
CA ASN A 248 -0.39 -12.07 11.37
C ASN A 248 1.07 -11.64 11.07
N TRP A 249 1.68 -10.96 12.03
CA TRP A 249 3.06 -10.46 11.91
C TRP A 249 4.06 -11.58 11.62
N THR A 250 3.84 -12.78 12.17
CA THR A 250 4.70 -13.94 11.88
C THR A 250 4.70 -14.27 10.38
N PHE A 251 3.52 -14.36 9.76
CA PHE A 251 3.42 -14.60 8.31
C PHE A 251 4.02 -13.46 7.49
N GLU A 252 3.63 -12.21 7.78
CA GLU A 252 4.11 -11.05 7.01
C GLU A 252 5.65 -10.92 7.07
N ARG A 253 6.26 -11.21 8.22
CA ARG A 253 7.73 -11.20 8.38
C ARG A 253 8.40 -12.36 7.65
N GLN A 254 7.82 -13.55 7.66
CA GLN A 254 8.34 -14.69 6.90
C GLN A 254 8.35 -14.42 5.39
N GLU A 255 7.28 -13.81 4.89
CA GLU A 255 7.15 -13.40 3.50
C GLU A 255 8.18 -12.31 3.14
N MET A 256 8.34 -11.28 4.00
CA MET A 256 9.35 -10.24 3.80
C MET A 256 10.79 -10.76 3.95
N ALA A 257 11.04 -11.79 4.76
CA ALA A 257 12.36 -12.41 4.87
C ALA A 257 12.78 -13.14 3.58
N LYS A 258 11.83 -13.46 2.69
CA LYS A 258 12.03 -14.17 1.43
C LYS A 258 11.66 -13.31 0.23
N ALA A 259 12.09 -12.04 0.24
CA ALA A 259 11.78 -11.10 -0.81
C ALA A 259 12.16 -11.64 -2.22
N PRO A 260 11.25 -11.61 -3.21
CA PRO A 260 11.52 -12.13 -4.54
C PRO A 260 12.47 -11.23 -5.33
N TYR A 261 12.97 -11.72 -6.47
CA TYR A 261 13.91 -11.00 -7.32
C TYR A 261 13.43 -9.58 -7.68
N GLY A 262 14.28 -8.57 -7.52
CA GLY A 262 13.97 -7.16 -7.80
C GLY A 262 13.08 -6.47 -6.74
N VAL A 263 12.88 -7.14 -5.59
CA VAL A 263 12.50 -6.48 -4.34
C VAL A 263 13.74 -6.30 -3.49
N GLN A 264 13.94 -5.10 -2.97
CA GLN A 264 14.99 -4.79 -2.01
C GLN A 264 14.35 -4.27 -0.73
N ILE A 265 14.77 -4.81 0.42
CA ILE A 265 14.29 -4.37 1.73
C ILE A 265 15.46 -3.75 2.49
N ILE A 266 15.33 -2.47 2.83
CA ILE A 266 16.27 -1.73 3.68
C ILE A 266 15.71 -1.73 5.10
N ARG A 267 16.31 -2.57 5.94
CA ARG A 267 15.94 -2.69 7.35
C ARG A 267 16.57 -1.57 8.16
N GLN A 268 15.81 -0.99 9.08
CA GLN A 268 16.28 0.05 10.00
C GLN A 268 15.77 -0.31 11.39
N TYR A 269 16.69 -0.49 12.33
CA TYR A 269 16.44 -1.04 13.66
C TYR A 269 16.52 0.04 14.75
#